data_AF-A0A392M479-F1
#
_entry.id   AF-A0A392M479-F1
#
_cell.length_a   1.000
_cell.length_b   1.000
_cell.length_c   1.000
_cell.angle_alpha   90.00
_cell.angle_beta   90.00
_cell.angle_gamma   90.00
#
_symmetry.space_group_name_H-M   'P 1'
#
loop_
_entity.id
_entity.type
_entity.pdbx_description
1 polymer ?
#
loop_
_entity_poly.entity_id
_entity_poly.type
_entity_poly.pdbx_seq_one_letter_code
_entity_poly.pdbx_strand_id
1 'polypeptide(L)'
;RPTASANAPPKGLGMKLGKSQKTNQFLESLKAEGEVIHEDVQPKLGSSRSAAPPLTDPITLTVEEKLNVTLKRDGGVSNFDVQGQLSLQILNQEDGHIQVQVLN
;
A
#
# COMPACT_ATOMS: atom_id res chain seq x y z
N ARG A 1 23.20 52.95 25.56
CA ARG A 1 22.95 51.88 24.57
C ARG A 1 21.44 51.83 24.32
N PRO A 2 20.93 52.19 23.13
CA PRO A 2 19.48 52.23 22.90
C PRO A 2 18.91 50.82 22.66
N THR A 3 17.67 50.62 23.11
CA THR A 3 16.84 49.42 23.00
C THR A 3 16.19 49.32 21.62
N ALA A 4 16.37 48.20 20.91
CA ALA A 4 15.73 47.95 19.63
C ALA A 4 14.28 47.47 19.82
N SER A 5 13.33 48.24 19.29
CA SER A 5 11.91 47.90 19.20
C SER A 5 11.70 46.82 18.13
N ALA A 6 11.09 45.69 18.50
CA ALA A 6 10.64 44.67 17.56
C ALA A 6 9.32 45.14 16.90
N ASN A 7 9.36 45.47 15.61
CA ASN A 7 8.16 45.76 14.85
C ASN A 7 7.42 44.45 14.52
N ALA A 8 6.26 44.24 15.15
CA ALA A 8 5.32 43.20 14.74
C ALA A 8 4.63 43.57 13.41
N PRO A 9 4.42 42.63 12.47
CA PRO A 9 3.69 42.92 11.24
C PRO A 9 2.22 43.27 11.54
N PRO A 10 1.59 44.16 10.75
CA PRO A 10 0.22 44.59 11.00
C PRO A 10 -0.77 43.43 10.82
N LYS A 11 -1.76 43.41 11.73
CA LYS A 11 -2.88 42.46 11.76
C LYS A 11 -3.69 42.56 10.45
N GLY A 12 -3.77 41.46 9.70
CA GLY A 12 -4.64 41.43 8.51
C GLY A 12 -4.49 40.27 7.54
N LEU A 13 -3.61 39.30 7.76
CA LEU A 13 -3.44 38.17 6.83
C LEU A 13 -3.48 36.84 7.58
N GLY A 14 -4.68 36.43 7.98
CA GLY A 14 -4.94 35.01 8.25
C GLY A 14 -4.70 34.19 6.98
N MET A 15 -4.22 32.95 7.14
CA MET A 15 -3.95 32.05 6.01
C MET A 15 -5.25 31.74 5.25
N LYS A 16 -5.38 32.28 4.02
CA LYS A 16 -6.41 31.84 3.07
C LYS A 16 -6.13 30.39 2.65
N LEU A 17 -6.93 29.47 3.18
CA LEU A 17 -7.05 28.10 2.71
C LEU A 17 -7.99 28.09 1.50
N GLY A 18 -7.46 28.25 0.29
CA GLY A 18 -8.28 28.17 -0.91
C GLY A 18 -7.48 28.23 -2.21
N LYS A 19 -7.61 27.14 -2.99
CA LYS A 19 -7.20 26.92 -4.40
C LYS A 19 -5.78 26.38 -4.59
N SER A 20 -5.68 25.04 -4.56
CA SER A 20 -4.90 24.13 -5.43
C SER A 20 -3.53 24.56 -6.02
N GLN A 21 -2.77 25.44 -5.38
CA GLN A 21 -1.45 25.88 -5.87
C GLN A 21 -0.29 25.51 -4.90
N LYS A 22 -0.58 24.78 -3.82
CA LYS A 22 0.39 24.51 -2.73
C LYS A 22 0.97 23.10 -2.71
N THR A 23 0.65 22.23 -3.66
CA THR A 23 1.32 20.92 -3.74
C THR A 23 2.80 21.07 -4.13
N ASN A 24 3.16 22.11 -4.90
CA ASN A 24 4.55 22.34 -5.32
C ASN A 24 5.44 22.90 -4.19
N GLN A 25 4.96 23.87 -3.42
CA GLN A 25 5.77 24.53 -2.39
C GLN A 25 6.19 23.59 -1.25
N PHE A 26 5.34 22.64 -0.88
CA PHE A 26 5.67 21.63 0.12
C PHE A 26 6.75 20.66 -0.38
N LEU A 27 6.64 20.20 -1.62
CA LEU A 27 7.65 19.32 -2.26
C LEU A 27 8.99 20.04 -2.46
N GLU A 28 8.96 21.33 -2.80
CA GLU A 28 10.16 22.16 -2.91
C GLU A 28 10.85 22.35 -1.56
N SER A 29 10.08 22.53 -0.47
CA SER A 29 10.62 22.67 0.88
C SER A 29 11.33 21.39 1.35
N LEU A 30 10.70 20.24 1.13
CA LEU A 30 11.28 18.93 1.45
C LEU A 30 12.57 18.63 0.66
N LYS A 31 12.61 19.00 -0.64
CA LYS A 31 13.83 18.92 -1.45
C LYS A 31 14.94 19.84 -0.90
N ALA A 32 14.59 21.03 -0.44
CA ALA A 32 15.55 22.00 0.11
C ALA A 32 16.14 21.57 1.46
N GLU A 33 15.39 20.78 2.25
CA GLU A 33 15.87 20.18 3.50
C GLU A 33 16.70 18.91 3.29
N GLY A 34 16.90 18.49 2.03
CA GLY A 34 17.73 17.35 1.66
C GLY A 34 16.98 16.02 1.64
N GLU A 35 15.66 16.02 1.74
CA GLU A 35 14.87 14.80 1.61
C GLU A 35 14.73 14.37 0.13
N VAL A 36 15.01 13.10 -0.14
CA VAL A 36 14.87 12.50 -1.47
C VAL A 36 13.39 12.15 -1.70
N ILE A 37 12.66 13.07 -2.32
CA ILE A 37 11.27 12.81 -2.74
C ILE A 37 11.31 12.01 -4.04
N HIS A 38 11.05 10.70 -3.94
CA HIS A 38 10.66 9.91 -5.09
C HIS A 38 9.20 10.30 -5.42
N GLU A 39 8.97 10.86 -6.61
CA GLU A 39 7.60 11.04 -7.11
C GLU A 39 6.89 9.69 -7.01
N ASP A 40 5.74 9.69 -6.33
CA ASP A 40 4.92 8.49 -6.15
C ASP A 40 4.73 7.87 -7.53
N VAL A 41 5.26 6.65 -7.71
CA VAL A 41 5.17 5.94 -8.98
C VAL A 41 3.69 5.75 -9.21
N GLN A 42 3.10 6.52 -10.14
CA GLN A 42 1.71 6.34 -10.55
C GLN A 42 1.48 4.84 -10.65
N PRO A 43 0.50 4.27 -9.92
CA PRO A 43 0.26 2.85 -9.97
C PRO A 43 0.06 2.52 -11.43
N LYS A 44 1.02 1.80 -12.03
CA LYS A 44 0.93 1.37 -13.41
C LYS A 44 -0.36 0.58 -13.47
N LEU A 45 -1.41 1.17 -14.06
CA LEU A 45 -2.63 0.47 -14.42
C LEU A 45 -2.18 -0.81 -15.09
N GLY A 46 -2.39 -1.92 -14.39
CA GLY A 46 -1.68 -3.16 -14.64
C GLY A 46 -1.77 -3.49 -16.11
N SER A 47 -0.60 -3.68 -16.75
CA SER A 47 -0.54 -4.33 -18.06
C SER A 47 -1.47 -5.54 -17.99
N SER A 48 -2.44 -5.59 -18.91
CA SER A 48 -3.43 -6.67 -18.99
C SER A 48 -2.68 -7.99 -18.91
N ARG A 49 -2.70 -8.63 -17.73
CA ARG A 49 -1.98 -9.87 -17.52
C ARG A 49 -2.57 -10.85 -18.51
N SER A 50 -1.73 -11.38 -19.40
CA SER A 50 -2.12 -12.51 -20.24
C SER A 50 -2.70 -13.58 -19.33
N ALA A 51 -3.83 -14.15 -19.73
CA ALA A 51 -4.45 -15.23 -18.97
C ALA A 51 -3.41 -16.33 -18.71
N ALA A 52 -3.38 -16.84 -17.47
CA ALA A 52 -2.51 -17.95 -17.14
C ALA A 52 -2.86 -19.15 -18.03
N PRO A 53 -1.86 -19.94 -18.47
CA PRO A 53 -2.13 -21.18 -19.16
C PRO A 53 -2.98 -22.11 -18.27
N PRO A 54 -3.83 -22.96 -18.87
CA PRO A 54 -4.66 -23.89 -18.11
C PRO A 54 -3.80 -24.87 -17.32
N LEU A 55 -4.29 -25.27 -16.14
CA LEU A 55 -3.66 -26.30 -15.32
C LEU A 55 -3.69 -27.64 -16.06
N THR A 56 -2.56 -28.35 -16.02
CA THR A 56 -2.36 -29.63 -16.72
C THR A 56 -2.26 -30.83 -15.78
N ASP A 57 -2.05 -30.58 -14.49
CA ASP A 57 -1.88 -31.64 -13.50
C ASP A 57 -3.23 -32.27 -13.16
N PRO A 58 -3.35 -33.61 -13.08
CA PRO A 58 -4.64 -34.29 -12.84
C PRO A 58 -5.34 -33.83 -11.55
N ILE A 59 -4.56 -33.48 -10.53
CA ILE A 59 -5.01 -32.95 -9.26
C ILE A 59 -4.15 -31.73 -8.94
N THR A 60 -4.78 -30.59 -8.67
CA THR A 60 -4.11 -29.36 -8.21
C THR A 60 -4.78 -28.88 -6.92
N LEU A 61 -3.96 -28.58 -5.91
CA LEU A 61 -4.40 -27.94 -4.68
C LEU A 61 -3.81 -26.52 -4.62
N THR A 62 -4.67 -25.52 -4.61
CA THR A 62 -4.29 -24.12 -4.52
C THR A 62 -4.64 -23.56 -3.15
N VAL A 63 -3.66 -22.95 -2.50
CA VAL A 63 -3.84 -22.18 -1.26
C VAL A 63 -3.63 -20.72 -1.59
N GLU A 64 -4.66 -19.90 -1.38
CA GLU A 64 -4.57 -18.45 -1.51
C GLU A 64 -4.75 -17.81 -0.13
N GLU A 65 -3.86 -16.90 0.24
CA GLU A 65 -3.92 -16.20 1.52
C GLU A 65 -3.84 -14.69 1.30
N LYS A 66 -4.79 -13.97 1.91
CA LYS A 66 -4.80 -12.53 2.00
C LYS A 66 -4.42 -12.11 3.42
N LEU A 67 -3.28 -11.45 3.55
CA LEU A 67 -2.79 -10.91 4.81
C LEU A 67 -3.08 -9.40 4.90
N ASN A 68 -3.77 -8.98 5.95
CA ASN A 68 -3.98 -7.56 6.29
C ASN A 68 -3.22 -7.23 7.59
N VAL A 69 -2.10 -6.52 7.45
CA VAL A 69 -1.23 -6.16 8.57
C VAL A 69 -1.19 -4.65 8.76
N THR A 70 -1.33 -4.19 10.00
CA THR A 70 -1.13 -2.79 10.38
C THR A 70 -0.01 -2.72 11.40
N LEU A 71 1.03 -1.95 11.11
CA LEU A 71 2.18 -1.74 11.98
C LEU A 71 2.13 -0.34 12.61
N LYS A 72 2.68 -0.22 13.82
CA LYS A 72 2.94 1.04 14.52
C LYS A 72 4.33 1.56 14.16
N ARG A 73 4.62 2.83 14.47
CA ARG A 73 5.92 3.47 14.18
C ARG A 73 7.10 2.82 14.92
N ASP A 74 6.84 2.24 16.08
CA ASP A 74 7.83 1.48 16.86
C ASP A 74 8.05 0.06 16.33
N GLY A 75 7.39 -0.33 15.23
CA GLY A 75 7.43 -1.66 14.65
C GLY A 75 6.46 -2.65 15.30
N GLY A 76 5.69 -2.23 16.32
CA GLY A 76 4.68 -3.07 16.95
C GLY A 76 3.53 -3.40 15.99
N VAL A 77 3.01 -4.62 16.04
CA VAL A 77 1.83 -5.01 15.26
C VAL A 77 0.58 -4.44 15.93
N SER A 78 -0.19 -3.64 15.20
CA SER A 78 -1.49 -3.13 15.63
C SER A 78 -2.64 -4.04 15.19
N ASN A 79 -2.54 -4.64 14.01
CA ASN A 79 -3.52 -5.59 13.48
C ASN A 79 -2.81 -6.64 12.62
N PHE A 80 -3.27 -7.88 12.69
CA PHE A 80 -2.83 -8.98 11.85
C PHE A 80 -4.02 -9.89 11.57
N ASP A 81 -4.50 -9.87 10.34
CA ASP A 81 -5.63 -10.66 9.86
C ASP A 81 -5.19 -11.49 8.66
N VAL A 82 -5.56 -12.77 8.64
CA VAL A 82 -5.24 -13.72 7.56
C VAL A 82 -6.55 -14.34 7.10
N GLN A 83 -6.85 -14.19 5.81
CA GLN A 83 -8.01 -14.80 5.17
C GLN A 83 -7.50 -15.78 4.11
N GLY A 84 -7.72 -17.07 4.34
CA GLY A 84 -7.28 -18.14 3.44
C GLY A 84 -8.42 -18.75 2.62
N GLN A 85 -8.11 -19.22 1.42
CA GLN A 85 -8.96 -20.09 0.59
C GLN A 85 -8.15 -21.31 0.15
N LEU A 86 -8.74 -22.50 0.33
CA LEU A 86 -8.23 -23.76 -0.20
C LEU A 86 -9.12 -24.21 -1.36
N SER A 87 -8.54 -24.38 -2.54
CA SER A 87 -9.23 -24.81 -3.76
C SER A 87 -8.62 -26.10 -4.29
N LEU A 88 -9.44 -27.14 -4.42
CA LEU A 88 -9.06 -28.42 -5.02
C LEU A 88 -9.65 -28.51 -6.42
N GLN A 89 -8.80 -28.76 -7.42
CA GLN A 89 -9.21 -29.03 -8.78
C GLN A 89 -8.79 -30.45 -9.17
N ILE A 90 -9.73 -31.20 -9.74
CA ILE A 90 -9.51 -32.54 -10.28
C ILE A 90 -9.95 -32.51 -11.74
N LEU A 91 -9.04 -32.84 -12.66
CA LEU A 91 -9.29 -32.70 -14.10
C LEU A 91 -10.12 -33.86 -14.64
N ASN A 92 -9.91 -35.07 -14.14
CA ASN A 92 -10.57 -36.28 -14.61
C ASN A 92 -11.36 -36.96 -13.50
N GLN A 93 -12.47 -37.61 -13.86
CA GLN A 93 -13.32 -38.26 -12.88
C GLN A 93 -12.66 -39.49 -12.25
N GLU A 94 -11.78 -40.20 -12.99
CA GLU A 94 -11.00 -41.32 -12.45
C GLU A 94 -10.12 -40.93 -11.25
N ASP A 95 -9.70 -39.67 -11.17
CA ASP A 95 -8.84 -39.14 -10.11
C ASP A 95 -9.66 -38.62 -8.90
N GLY A 96 -10.99 -38.80 -8.91
CA GLY A 96 -11.90 -38.19 -7.94
C GLY A 96 -11.88 -38.79 -6.53
N HIS A 97 -11.35 -40.00 -6.35
CA HIS A 97 -11.33 -40.68 -5.06
C HIS A 97 -10.07 -40.32 -4.26
N ILE A 98 -10.09 -39.16 -3.60
CA ILE A 98 -8.94 -38.62 -2.85
C ILE A 98 -9.30 -38.16 -1.44
N GLN A 99 -8.28 -38.11 -0.59
CA GLN A 99 -8.36 -37.51 0.75
C GLN A 99 -7.28 -36.43 0.87
N VAL A 100 -7.69 -35.21 1.21
CA VAL A 100 -6.78 -34.11 1.53
C VAL A 100 -6.66 -34.04 3.06
N GLN A 101 -5.44 -34.09 3.57
CA GLN A 101 -5.14 -33.88 4.99
C GLN A 101 -4.47 -32.53 5.17
N VAL A 102 -5.01 -31.74 6.10
CA VAL A 102 -4.42 -30.48 6.53
C VAL A 102 -3.75 -30.71 7.88
N LEU A 103 -2.48 -30.34 7.98
CA LEU A 103 -1.75 -30.37 9.25
C LEU A 103 -2.07 -29.09 10.03
N ASN A 104 -2.45 -29.25 11.29
CA ASN A 104 -2.67 -28.15 12.24
C ASN A 104 -1.40 -27.87 13.05
#